data_AF-A0A6I1NRY0-F1
#
_entry.id   AF-A0A6I1NRY0-F1
#
_cell.length_a   1.000
_cell.length_b   1.000
_cell.length_c   1.000
_cell.angle_alpha   90.00
_cell.angle_beta   90.00
_cell.angle_gamma   90.00
#
_symmetry.space_group_name_H-M   'P 1'
#
loop_
_entity.id
_entity.type
_entity.pdbx_description
1 polymer ?
#
loop_
_entity_poly.entity_id
_entity_poly.type
_entity_poly.pdbx_seq_one_letter_code
_entity_poly.pdbx_strand_id
1 'polypeptide(L)'
;MNSFAEKLLAGATAPSASVELPLGDRVRCVLVHGFLSASECEALVEDTEQLGFASAGSEYPSSYRDNDRIVADDPALAERLFERLKHCASRMPRLGTVIDEDGLRPVGINERLRFCRYRPGTQFRAHQDGVHHRQHQQSRLTFMIYLNDDAFSGGE
;
A
#
# COMPACT_ATOMS: atom_id res chain seq x y z
N MET A 1 10.45 16.49 7.03
CA MET A 1 9.31 16.34 6.10
C MET A 1 8.07 16.24 6.97
N ASN A 2 7.00 16.98 6.66
CA ASN A 2 5.75 16.76 7.38
C ASN A 2 5.25 15.35 7.03
N SER A 3 4.58 14.71 7.99
CA SER A 3 4.05 13.36 7.78
C SER A 3 2.86 13.40 6.83
N PHE A 4 2.80 12.46 5.90
CA PHE A 4 1.64 12.27 5.02
C PHE A 4 0.39 11.80 5.81
N ALA A 5 0.56 11.38 7.07
CA ALA A 5 -0.51 11.00 7.99
C ALA A 5 -1.56 12.11 8.19
N GLU A 6 -1.17 13.37 8.04
CA GLU A 6 -2.05 14.55 8.17
C GLU A 6 -3.11 14.60 7.07
N LYS A 7 -2.89 13.92 5.94
CA LYS A 7 -3.84 13.86 4.83
C LYS A 7 -4.96 12.85 5.04
N LEU A 8 -4.72 11.87 5.93
CA LEU A 8 -5.76 10.91 6.29
C LEU A 8 -6.65 11.51 7.37
N LEU A 9 -7.96 11.45 7.13
CA LEU A 9 -8.95 11.85 8.13
C LEU A 9 -8.69 11.08 9.44
N ALA A 10 -8.69 11.82 10.54
CA ALA A 10 -8.58 11.24 11.88
C ALA A 10 -9.90 10.51 12.19
N GLY A 11 -9.85 9.17 12.19
CA GLY A 11 -11.03 8.33 12.40
C GLY A 11 -11.04 7.18 11.41
N ALA A 12 -11.10 5.96 11.92
CA ALA A 12 -10.89 4.71 11.19
C ALA A 12 -12.01 4.33 10.20
N THR A 13 -12.87 5.26 9.79
CA THR A 13 -14.05 4.92 9.01
C THR A 13 -13.75 5.01 7.53
N ALA A 14 -13.57 3.84 6.91
CA ALA A 14 -13.89 3.61 5.50
C ALA A 14 -15.32 3.06 5.44
N PRO A 15 -16.37 3.90 5.58
CA PRO A 15 -17.74 3.44 5.77
C PRO A 15 -18.30 2.67 4.56
N SER A 16 -17.72 2.88 3.38
CA SER A 16 -18.09 2.23 2.12
C SER A 16 -17.15 1.10 1.71
N ALA A 17 -16.18 0.71 2.53
CA ALA A 17 -15.22 -0.29 2.12
C ALA A 17 -15.87 -1.67 1.93
N SER A 18 -15.42 -2.38 0.91
CA SER A 18 -15.87 -3.74 0.59
C SER A 18 -14.67 -4.63 0.29
N VAL A 19 -14.88 -5.95 0.38
CA VAL A 19 -13.82 -6.94 0.24
C VAL A 19 -14.11 -7.87 -0.92
N GLU A 20 -13.09 -8.04 -1.76
CA GLU A 20 -13.08 -8.98 -2.88
C GLU A 20 -11.89 -9.93 -2.76
N LEU A 21 -12.10 -11.20 -3.11
CA LEU A 21 -11.05 -12.21 -3.19
C LEU A 21 -10.88 -12.63 -4.65
N PRO A 22 -10.08 -11.89 -5.43
CA PRO A 22 -10.02 -12.06 -6.89
C PRO A 22 -9.47 -13.44 -7.29
N LEU A 23 -8.71 -14.09 -6.40
CA LEU A 23 -8.09 -15.40 -6.62
C LEU A 23 -8.75 -16.52 -5.78
N GLY A 24 -9.92 -16.24 -5.20
CA GLY A 24 -10.62 -17.14 -4.28
C GLY A 24 -9.92 -17.33 -2.93
N ASP A 25 -10.41 -18.25 -2.11
CA ASP A 25 -9.96 -18.41 -0.72
C ASP A 25 -8.63 -19.18 -0.57
N ARG A 26 -8.08 -19.72 -1.67
CA ARG A 26 -6.84 -20.54 -1.65
C ARG A 26 -5.57 -19.71 -1.70
N VAL A 27 -5.65 -18.47 -2.17
CA VAL A 27 -4.51 -17.56 -2.30
C VAL A 27 -4.76 -16.40 -1.33
N ARG A 28 -3.75 -16.05 -0.52
CA ARG A 28 -3.80 -14.87 0.36
C ARG A 28 -3.67 -13.59 -0.46
N CYS A 29 -4.73 -13.25 -1.18
CA CYS A 29 -4.87 -12.05 -1.99
C CYS A 29 -6.26 -11.47 -1.78
N VAL A 30 -6.31 -10.22 -1.35
CA VAL A 30 -7.54 -9.52 -1.01
C VAL A 30 -7.49 -8.10 -1.56
N LEU A 31 -8.59 -7.68 -2.18
CA LEU A 31 -8.82 -6.29 -2.54
C LEU A 31 -9.77 -5.68 -1.53
N VAL A 32 -9.39 -4.52 -1.01
CA VAL A 32 -10.22 -3.71 -0.12
C VAL A 32 -10.59 -2.44 -0.86
N HIS A 33 -11.79 -2.42 -1.43
CA HIS A 33 -12.31 -1.27 -2.17
C HIS A 33 -12.64 -0.13 -1.19
N GLY A 34 -12.46 1.11 -1.61
CA GLY A 34 -12.78 2.29 -0.79
C GLY A 34 -11.98 2.40 0.51
N PHE A 35 -10.77 1.81 0.55
CA PHE A 35 -9.90 1.86 1.73
C PHE A 35 -9.47 3.30 2.07
N LEU A 36 -9.13 4.07 1.06
CA LEU A 36 -8.98 5.53 1.12
C LEU A 36 -10.14 6.18 0.35
N SER A 37 -10.54 7.37 0.78
CA SER A 37 -11.45 8.21 0.00
C SER A 37 -10.73 8.85 -1.19
N ALA A 38 -11.49 9.24 -2.22
CA ALA A 38 -10.93 9.94 -3.39
C ALA A 38 -10.12 11.19 -2.99
N SER A 39 -10.63 11.99 -2.04
CA SER A 39 -9.93 13.17 -1.54
C SER A 39 -8.63 12.85 -0.80
N GLU A 40 -8.57 11.73 -0.07
CA GLU A 40 -7.33 11.29 0.59
C GLU A 40 -6.29 10.83 -0.45
N CYS A 41 -6.74 10.10 -1.47
CA CYS A 41 -5.91 9.70 -2.60
C CYS A 41 -5.32 10.92 -3.34
N GLU A 42 -6.17 11.87 -3.72
CA GLU A 42 -5.76 13.12 -4.39
C GLU A 42 -4.75 13.92 -3.54
N ALA A 43 -5.00 14.07 -2.24
CA ALA A 43 -4.10 14.79 -1.34
C ALA A 43 -2.72 14.12 -1.20
N LEU A 44 -2.66 12.78 -1.21
CA LEU A 44 -1.39 12.04 -1.21
C LEU A 44 -0.66 12.18 -2.55
N VAL A 45 -1.39 12.14 -3.67
CA VAL A 45 -0.81 12.35 -5.01
C VAL A 45 -0.23 13.76 -5.11
N GLU A 46 -0.95 14.79 -4.69
CA GLU A 46 -0.49 16.18 -4.72
C GLU A 46 0.81 16.37 -3.92
N ASP A 47 0.84 15.90 -2.66
CA ASP A 47 2.04 16.04 -1.82
C ASP A 47 3.25 15.27 -2.39
N THR A 48 3.03 14.08 -2.95
CA THR A 48 4.12 13.29 -3.53
C THR A 48 4.64 13.88 -4.84
N GLU A 49 3.77 14.47 -5.66
CA GLU A 49 4.18 15.24 -6.84
C GLU A 49 4.99 16.49 -6.45
N GLN A 50 4.56 17.22 -5.41
CA GLN A 50 5.29 18.39 -4.89
C GLN A 50 6.66 18.01 -4.30
N LEU A 51 6.74 16.87 -3.61
CA LEU A 51 8.01 16.36 -3.07
C LEU A 51 8.99 15.98 -4.19
N GLY A 52 8.47 15.55 -5.33
CA GLY A 52 9.24 15.21 -6.52
C GLY A 52 9.66 13.75 -6.55
N PHE A 53 9.23 13.04 -7.60
CA PHE A 53 9.64 11.67 -7.85
C PHE A 53 11.03 11.57 -8.48
N ALA A 54 11.76 10.51 -8.13
CA ALA A 54 13.02 10.15 -8.76
C ALA A 54 12.93 8.77 -9.44
N SER A 55 13.67 8.57 -10.53
CA SER A 55 13.69 7.28 -11.23
C SER A 55 14.34 6.19 -10.36
N ALA A 56 13.68 5.03 -10.27
CA ALA A 56 14.26 3.84 -9.63
C ALA A 56 15.40 3.22 -10.44
N GLY A 57 15.60 3.64 -11.70
CA GLY A 57 16.64 3.12 -12.60
C GLY A 57 18.08 3.39 -12.16
N SER A 58 18.28 4.26 -11.17
CA SER A 58 19.60 4.48 -10.54
C SER A 58 20.00 3.34 -9.59
N GLU A 59 19.02 2.65 -9.00
CA GLU A 59 19.22 1.57 -8.04
C GLU A 59 19.01 0.18 -8.65
N TYR A 60 18.29 0.11 -9.77
CA TYR A 60 17.87 -1.15 -10.38
C TYR A 60 17.99 -1.12 -11.91
N PRO A 61 18.27 -2.25 -12.55
CA PRO A 61 18.21 -2.34 -14.01
C PRO A 61 16.76 -2.22 -14.50
N SER A 62 16.57 -1.62 -15.68
CA SER A 62 15.25 -1.51 -16.32
C SER A 62 14.60 -2.87 -16.66
N SER A 63 15.42 -3.93 -16.75
CA SER A 63 14.93 -5.31 -16.86
C SER A 63 14.21 -5.80 -15.59
N TYR A 64 14.32 -5.09 -14.48
CA TYR A 64 13.62 -5.38 -13.23
C TYR A 64 12.53 -4.34 -12.95
N ARG A 65 12.90 -3.05 -12.91
CA ARG A 65 11.97 -1.94 -12.73
C ARG A 65 12.52 -0.64 -13.32
N ASP A 66 11.63 0.18 -13.86
CA ASP A 66 11.95 1.48 -14.45
C ASP A 66 10.95 2.58 -14.02
N ASN A 67 10.13 2.30 -13.00
CA ASN A 67 9.17 3.25 -12.46
C ASN A 67 9.85 4.40 -11.67
N ASP A 68 9.12 5.49 -11.54
CA ASP A 68 9.47 6.61 -10.66
C ASP A 68 9.04 6.27 -9.22
N ARG A 69 9.84 6.65 -8.21
CA ARG A 69 9.48 6.40 -6.80
C ARG A 69 9.94 7.47 -5.83
N ILE A 70 9.23 7.53 -4.71
CA ILE A 70 9.64 8.20 -3.47
C ILE A 70 9.74 7.13 -2.38
N VAL A 71 10.78 7.21 -1.57
CA VAL A 71 10.91 6.38 -0.36
C VAL A 71 10.83 7.30 0.84
N ALA A 72 9.81 7.13 1.66
CA ALA A 72 9.56 7.95 2.83
C ALA A 72 9.46 7.05 4.07
N ASP A 73 10.24 7.38 5.10
CA ASP A 73 10.09 6.78 6.43
C ASP A 73 9.05 7.60 7.20
N ASP A 74 7.82 7.09 7.29
CA ASP A 74 6.68 7.77 7.91
C ASP A 74 5.92 6.84 8.87
N PRO A 75 6.40 6.71 10.12
CA PRO A 75 5.77 5.86 11.13
C PRO A 75 4.33 6.26 11.44
N ALA A 76 4.02 7.56 11.38
CA ALA A 76 2.68 8.07 11.69
C ALA A 76 1.68 7.68 10.60
N LEU A 77 2.07 7.74 9.33
CA LEU A 77 1.21 7.29 8.24
C LEU A 77 1.00 5.77 8.31
N ALA A 78 2.07 5.00 8.54
CA ALA A 78 1.99 3.55 8.69
C ALA A 78 1.06 3.13 9.84
N GLU A 79 1.15 3.81 11.00
CA GLU A 79 0.26 3.57 12.14
C GLU A 79 -1.20 3.86 11.77
N ARG A 80 -1.51 5.00 11.13
CA ARG A 80 -2.89 5.35 10.73
C ARG A 80 -3.48 4.35 9.74
N LEU A 81 -2.70 3.94 8.73
CA LEU A 81 -3.11 2.93 7.77
C LEU A 81 -3.37 1.59 8.46
N PHE A 82 -2.54 1.22 9.45
CA PHE A 82 -2.70 -0.03 10.19
C PHE A 82 -3.94 -0.02 11.09
N GLU A 83 -4.20 1.08 11.80
CA GLU A 83 -5.44 1.24 12.58
C GLU A 83 -6.69 1.14 11.70
N ARG A 84 -6.67 1.78 10.53
CA ARG A 84 -7.76 1.67 9.55
C ARG A 84 -7.93 0.24 9.05
N LEU A 85 -6.83 -0.47 8.74
CA LEU A 85 -6.85 -1.86 8.32
C LEU A 85 -7.46 -2.78 9.39
N LYS A 86 -7.08 -2.61 10.66
CA LYS A 86 -7.66 -3.35 11.79
C LYS A 86 -9.16 -3.10 11.91
N HIS A 87 -9.59 -1.85 11.77
CA HIS A 87 -11.01 -1.52 11.79
C HIS A 87 -11.77 -2.21 10.64
N CYS A 88 -11.26 -2.17 9.40
CA CYS A 88 -11.84 -2.91 8.28
C CYS A 88 -11.91 -4.41 8.56
N ALA A 89 -10.82 -5.03 9.02
CA ALA A 89 -10.76 -6.45 9.33
C ALA A 89 -11.77 -6.88 10.40
N SER A 90 -12.00 -6.04 11.42
CA SER A 90 -12.99 -6.31 12.47
C SER A 90 -14.44 -6.35 11.96
N ARG A 91 -14.74 -5.65 10.86
CA ARG A 91 -16.08 -5.58 10.26
C ARG A 91 -16.24 -6.52 9.05
N MET A 92 -15.13 -7.01 8.52
CA MET A 92 -15.08 -7.78 7.27
C MET A 92 -14.33 -9.10 7.51
N PRO A 93 -15.03 -10.17 7.92
CA PRO A 93 -14.38 -11.43 8.33
C PRO A 93 -13.42 -12.00 7.27
N ARG A 94 -13.76 -11.88 5.99
CA ARG A 94 -12.90 -12.37 4.88
C ARG A 94 -11.54 -11.68 4.82
N LEU A 95 -11.47 -10.39 5.18
CA LEU A 95 -10.21 -9.66 5.30
C LEU A 95 -9.42 -10.12 6.51
N GLY A 96 -10.10 -10.34 7.65
CA GLY A 96 -9.49 -10.92 8.86
C GLY A 96 -8.80 -12.26 8.57
N THR A 97 -9.48 -13.19 7.90
CA THR A 97 -8.91 -14.50 7.52
C THR A 97 -7.65 -14.40 6.64
N VAL A 98 -7.53 -13.37 5.80
CA VAL A 98 -6.35 -13.20 4.93
C VAL A 98 -5.17 -12.62 5.71
N ILE A 99 -5.44 -11.69 6.63
CA ILE A 99 -4.41 -11.00 7.42
C ILE A 99 -3.88 -11.92 8.54
N ASP A 100 -4.78 -12.65 9.21
CA ASP A 100 -4.43 -13.55 10.28
C ASP A 100 -3.81 -14.83 9.70
N GLU A 101 -2.59 -15.15 10.16
CA GLU A 101 -1.88 -16.37 9.79
C GLU A 101 -1.68 -17.21 11.05
N ASP A 102 -1.92 -18.52 10.97
CA ASP A 102 -1.84 -19.39 12.14
C ASP A 102 -0.50 -19.24 12.87
N GLY A 103 -0.58 -18.88 14.16
CA GLY A 103 0.59 -18.68 15.03
C GLY A 103 1.32 -17.34 14.84
N LEU A 104 0.88 -16.46 13.94
CA LEU A 104 1.45 -15.13 13.72
C LEU A 104 0.38 -14.05 13.90
N ARG A 105 0.75 -12.96 14.57
CA ARG A 105 -0.13 -11.79 14.76
C ARG A 105 0.38 -10.62 13.91
N PRO A 106 -0.48 -9.95 13.13
CA PRO A 106 -0.09 -8.70 12.48
C PRO A 106 0.24 -7.64 13.54
N VAL A 107 1.39 -6.98 13.40
CA VAL A 107 1.89 -6.00 14.37
C VAL A 107 1.98 -4.58 13.81
N GLY A 108 1.90 -4.41 12.49
CA GLY A 108 1.96 -3.10 11.85
C GLY A 108 2.14 -3.17 10.34
N ILE A 109 2.19 -2.00 9.73
CA ILE A 109 2.66 -1.77 8.36
C ILE A 109 4.10 -1.23 8.45
N ASN A 110 4.95 -1.60 7.49
CA ASN A 110 6.32 -1.11 7.42
C ASN A 110 6.33 0.43 7.27
N GLU A 111 7.02 1.12 8.18
CA GLU A 111 7.14 2.58 8.19
C GLU A 111 7.86 3.15 6.97
N ARG A 112 8.67 2.35 6.28
CA ARG A 112 9.36 2.74 5.04
C ARG A 112 8.42 2.55 3.85
N LEU A 113 7.58 3.55 3.61
CA LEU A 113 6.60 3.59 2.53
C LEU A 113 7.26 3.92 1.19
N ARG A 114 6.68 3.36 0.12
CA ARG A 114 7.15 3.55 -1.25
C ARG A 114 5.99 4.05 -2.08
N PHE A 115 6.04 5.31 -2.48
CA PHE A 115 5.11 5.85 -3.48
C PHE A 115 5.71 5.57 -4.85
N CYS A 116 4.98 4.87 -5.70
CA CYS A 116 5.44 4.49 -7.03
C CYS A 116 4.56 5.19 -8.07
N ARG A 117 5.18 5.83 -9.06
CA ARG A 117 4.53 6.41 -10.22
C ARG A 117 4.99 5.69 -11.46
N TYR A 118 4.04 5.34 -12.31
CA TYR A 118 4.28 4.66 -13.57
C TYR A 118 3.91 5.61 -14.72
N ARG A 119 4.85 5.77 -15.65
CA ARG A 119 4.64 6.49 -16.92
C ARG A 119 4.34 5.47 -18.03
N PRO A 120 3.77 5.90 -19.16
CA PRO A 120 3.57 5.02 -20.31
C PRO A 120 4.87 4.28 -20.68
N GLY A 121 4.78 2.95 -20.76
CA GLY A 121 5.90 2.06 -21.09
C GLY A 121 6.78 1.62 -19.91
N THR A 122 6.59 2.19 -18.71
CA THR A 122 7.28 1.74 -17.49
C THR A 122 6.53 0.61 -16.80
N GLN A 123 7.25 -0.23 -16.06
CA GLN A 123 6.70 -1.37 -15.35
C GLN A 123 7.59 -1.79 -14.18
N PHE A 124 7.00 -2.63 -13.32
CA PHE A 124 7.75 -3.45 -12.40
C PHE A 124 7.52 -4.91 -12.79
N ARG A 125 8.57 -5.58 -13.27
CA ARG A 125 8.46 -6.97 -13.77
C ARG A 125 8.05 -7.92 -12.66
N ALA A 126 7.45 -9.05 -13.03
CA ALA A 126 7.06 -10.11 -12.10
C ALA A 126 8.23 -10.53 -11.20
N HIS A 127 8.01 -10.54 -9.89
CA HIS A 127 9.01 -10.85 -8.88
C HIS A 127 8.35 -11.32 -7.58
N GLN A 128 9.18 -11.73 -6.63
CA GLN A 128 8.79 -11.93 -5.24
C GLN A 128 9.37 -10.80 -4.39
N ASP A 129 8.56 -10.26 -3.49
CA ASP A 129 9.00 -9.23 -2.56
C ASP A 129 10.07 -9.77 -1.60
N GLY A 130 11.08 -8.94 -1.34
CA GLY A 130 12.09 -9.25 -0.33
C GLY A 130 11.50 -9.18 1.08
N VAL A 131 11.95 -10.08 1.96
CA VAL A 131 11.51 -10.07 3.36
C VAL A 131 12.20 -8.92 4.11
N HIS A 132 11.40 -8.05 4.71
CA HIS A 132 11.87 -7.04 5.64
C HIS A 132 11.90 -7.64 7.05
N HIS A 133 13.08 -7.66 7.67
CA HIS A 133 13.26 -8.12 9.05
C HIS A 133 13.48 -6.94 10.00
N ARG A 134 12.81 -6.96 11.16
CA ARG A 134 13.00 -5.99 12.24
C ARG A 134 12.93 -6.71 13.59
N GLN A 135 14.07 -6.88 14.25
CA GLN A 135 14.16 -7.61 15.53
C GLN A 135 13.46 -8.98 15.46
N HIS A 136 12.35 -9.16 16.18
CA HIS A 136 11.55 -10.40 16.22
C HIS A 136 10.35 -10.38 15.25
N GLN A 137 10.32 -9.44 14.30
CA GLN A 137 9.25 -9.24 13.34
C GLN A 137 9.79 -9.42 11.91
N GLN A 138 8.92 -9.89 11.01
CA GLN A 138 9.21 -9.97 9.58
C GLN A 138 7.97 -9.68 8.75
N SER A 139 8.14 -9.13 7.56
CA SER A 139 7.05 -8.95 6.61
C SER A 139 6.54 -10.32 6.12
N ARG A 140 5.21 -10.50 6.11
CA ARG A 140 4.53 -11.70 5.62
C ARG A 140 3.60 -11.44 4.43
N LEU A 141 3.06 -10.23 4.36
CA LEU A 141 2.14 -9.78 3.32
C LEU A 141 2.62 -8.45 2.75
N THR A 142 2.29 -8.22 1.49
CA THR A 142 2.42 -6.92 0.83
C THR A 142 1.13 -6.14 1.05
N PHE A 143 1.27 -4.88 1.47
CA PHE A 143 0.15 -3.95 1.58
C PHE A 143 0.34 -2.86 0.55
N MET A 144 -0.56 -2.80 -0.43
CA MET A 144 -0.48 -1.92 -1.59
C MET A 144 -1.79 -1.15 -1.74
N ILE A 145 -1.68 0.15 -1.99
CA ILE A 145 -2.82 1.05 -2.19
C ILE A 145 -2.67 1.71 -3.56
N TYR A 146 -3.72 1.63 -4.37
CA TYR A 146 -3.84 2.38 -5.61
C TYR A 146 -4.38 3.78 -5.29
N LEU A 147 -3.68 4.82 -5.75
CA LEU A 147 -3.96 6.22 -5.38
C LEU A 147 -4.63 7.04 -6.50
N ASN A 148 -4.77 6.48 -7.69
CA ASN A 148 -5.46 7.10 -8.80
C ASN A 148 -6.08 6.05 -9.71
N ASP A 149 -7.15 6.43 -10.39
CA ASP A 149 -7.82 5.64 -11.42
C ASP A 149 -8.05 6.47 -12.70
N ASP A 150 -8.49 5.79 -13.75
CA ASP A 150 -9.18 6.35 -14.93
C ASP A 150 -8.42 7.28 -15.91
N ALA A 151 -7.15 7.61 -15.66
CA ALA A 151 -6.34 8.43 -16.59
C ALA A 151 -5.37 7.64 -17.48
N PHE A 152 -5.42 6.30 -17.46
CA PHE A 152 -4.46 5.44 -18.17
C PHE A 152 -5.03 4.06 -18.55
N SER A 153 -4.32 3.35 -19.42
CA SER A 153 -4.56 1.94 -19.73
C SER A 153 -3.35 1.08 -19.34
N GLY A 154 -3.61 -0.14 -18.88
CA GLY A 154 -2.60 -1.04 -18.30
C GLY A 154 -2.35 -0.77 -16.81
N GLY A 155 -1.20 -1.25 -16.31
CA GLY A 155 -0.80 -1.07 -14.91
C GLY A 155 -1.21 -2.21 -13.98
N GLU A 156 -1.78 -3.29 -14.52
CA GLU A 156 -2.00 -4.56 -13.81
C GLU A 156 -0.70 -5.33 -13.51
#